data_AF-A0AAN7S7V1-F1
#
_entry.id   AF-A0AAN7S7V1-F1
#
_cell.length_a   1.000
_cell.length_b   1.000
_cell.length_c   1.000
_cell.angle_alpha   90.00
_cell.angle_beta   90.00
_cell.angle_gamma   90.00
#
_symmetry.space_group_name_H-M   'P 1'
#
loop_
_entity.id
_entity.type
_entity.pdbx_description
1 polymer ?
#
loop_
_entity_poly.entity_id
_entity_poly.type
_entity_poly.pdbx_seq_one_letter_code
_entity_poly.pdbx_strand_id
1 'polypeptide(L)'
;MYMYAEHFARKGPNEVITCLHDYITQNKKPEQRILQLLCDNCFSQNKNRFLFVFLDQLCANNIFDTIEIWYPVPGDSMMPVDRDFAVIEKQRLKRDNVDNPEVYVNLIKECKQKTSFDVVFVQHSLRSNGCLEEGDRTESEEEKWPIKNIGIEKIIPNSQKQQLLEVGLQLITWLPFILALLVLLVIIPQMSP
;
A
#
# COMPACT_ATOMS: atom_id res chain seq x y z
N MET A 1 -5.70 9.08 1.69
CA MET A 1 -5.35 9.92 0.53
C MET A 1 -3.84 9.95 0.40
N TYR A 2 -3.31 9.45 -0.71
CA TYR A 2 -1.88 9.48 -0.99
C TYR A 2 -1.49 10.80 -1.62
N MET A 3 -0.38 11.36 -1.19
CA MET A 3 0.14 12.63 -1.67
C MET A 3 1.64 12.55 -1.90
N TYR A 4 2.10 13.14 -3.00
CA TYR A 4 3.50 13.30 -3.33
C TYR A 4 3.69 14.55 -4.16
N ALA A 5 4.86 15.15 -4.07
CA ALA A 5 5.24 16.22 -4.96
C ALA A 5 5.69 15.67 -6.31
N GLU A 6 5.46 16.42 -7.39
CA GLU A 6 5.76 15.99 -8.76
C GLU A 6 7.26 15.73 -9.02
N HIS A 7 8.14 16.33 -8.22
CA HIS A 7 9.57 16.03 -8.28
C HIS A 7 9.94 14.64 -7.73
N PHE A 8 9.10 14.05 -6.87
CA PHE A 8 9.31 12.68 -6.36
C PHE A 8 8.74 11.62 -7.28
N ALA A 9 7.60 11.89 -7.92
CA ALA A 9 6.93 10.91 -8.76
C ALA A 9 6.08 11.55 -9.86
N ARG A 10 5.88 10.83 -10.96
CA ARG A 10 5.04 11.30 -12.08
C ARG A 10 3.58 10.95 -11.80
N LYS A 11 2.70 11.29 -12.74
CA LYS A 11 1.27 10.97 -12.68
C LYS A 11 0.95 9.71 -13.50
N GLY A 12 1.83 8.71 -13.44
CA GLY A 12 1.75 7.50 -14.26
C GLY A 12 1.02 6.34 -13.59
N PRO A 13 0.92 5.20 -14.29
CA PRO A 13 0.27 4.00 -13.74
C PRO A 13 1.09 3.34 -12.63
N ASN A 14 2.42 3.48 -12.64
CA ASN A 14 3.29 2.90 -11.62
C ASN A 14 3.05 3.52 -10.24
N GLU A 15 2.84 4.83 -10.19
CA GLU A 15 2.51 5.53 -8.96
C GLU A 15 1.16 5.07 -8.39
N VAL A 16 0.15 4.92 -9.25
CA VAL A 16 -1.16 4.36 -8.86
C VAL A 16 -1.00 2.96 -8.28
N ILE A 17 -0.27 2.07 -8.98
CA ILE A 17 -0.02 0.70 -8.54
C ILE A 17 0.71 0.67 -7.19
N THR A 18 1.71 1.53 -7.02
CA THR A 18 2.50 1.59 -5.78
C THR A 18 1.65 2.03 -4.60
N CYS A 19 0.85 3.09 -4.77
CA CYS A 19 -0.09 3.55 -3.74
C CYS A 19 -1.14 2.48 -3.42
N LEU A 20 -1.66 1.78 -4.43
CA LEU A 20 -2.64 0.72 -4.24
C LEU A 20 -2.05 -0.50 -3.51
N HIS A 21 -0.85 -0.92 -3.90
CA HIS A 21 -0.12 -2.02 -3.25
C HIS A 21 0.16 -1.71 -1.78
N ASP A 22 0.64 -0.50 -1.49
CA ASP A 22 0.88 -0.04 -0.12
C ASP A 22 -0.41 -0.06 0.70
N TYR A 23 -1.50 0.50 0.15
CA TYR A 23 -2.80 0.52 0.82
C TYR A 23 -3.29 -0.89 1.17
N ILE A 24 -3.23 -1.82 0.20
CA ILE A 24 -3.63 -3.21 0.40
C ILE A 24 -2.76 -3.86 1.46
N THR A 25 -1.44 -3.69 1.40
CA THR A 25 -0.50 -4.30 2.36
C THR A 25 -0.75 -3.83 3.79
N GLN A 26 -1.14 -2.57 3.98
CA GLN A 26 -1.36 -1.99 5.29
C GLN A 26 -2.76 -2.25 5.86
N ASN A 27 -3.80 -2.26 5.01
CA ASN A 27 -5.19 -2.19 5.44
C ASN A 27 -5.98 -3.49 5.19
N LYS A 28 -5.49 -4.37 4.30
CA LYS A 28 -6.20 -5.60 3.97
C LYS A 28 -6.22 -6.52 5.19
N LYS A 29 -7.43 -6.92 5.59
CA LYS A 29 -7.61 -7.95 6.60
C LYS A 29 -7.47 -9.36 6.00
N PRO A 30 -6.99 -10.36 6.75
CA PRO A 30 -6.82 -11.72 6.25
C PRO A 30 -8.10 -12.31 5.63
N GLU A 31 -9.26 -12.02 6.21
CA GLU A 31 -10.58 -12.48 5.80
C GLU A 31 -11.12 -11.80 4.53
N GLN A 32 -10.57 -10.65 4.15
CA GLN A 32 -11.04 -9.93 2.96
C GLN A 32 -10.48 -10.61 1.71
N ARG A 33 -11.32 -11.40 1.03
CA ARG A 33 -10.98 -12.13 -0.19
C ARG A 33 -11.47 -11.48 -1.47
N ILE A 34 -12.37 -10.50 -1.37
CA ILE A 34 -12.91 -9.77 -2.52
C ILE A 34 -12.43 -8.32 -2.45
N LEU A 35 -11.92 -7.81 -3.57
CA LEU A 35 -11.55 -6.40 -3.74
C LEU A 35 -12.49 -5.75 -4.75
N GLN A 36 -13.15 -4.67 -4.34
CA GLN A 36 -13.98 -3.86 -5.23
C GLN A 36 -13.31 -2.50 -5.43
N LEU A 37 -13.03 -2.17 -6.69
CA LEU A 37 -12.38 -0.92 -7.09
C LEU A 37 -13.38 -0.08 -7.88
N LEU A 38 -13.58 1.16 -7.45
CA LEU A 38 -14.25 2.18 -8.25
C LEU A 38 -13.17 3.10 -8.81
N CYS A 39 -12.98 3.08 -10.13
CA CYS A 39 -11.91 3.78 -10.81
C CYS A 39 -12.47 4.77 -11.83
N ASP A 40 -11.75 5.88 -12.04
CA ASP A 40 -12.04 6.76 -13.16
C ASP A 40 -11.71 6.08 -14.51
N ASN A 41 -12.26 6.59 -15.60
CA ASN A 41 -12.05 6.02 -16.93
C ASN A 41 -10.75 6.55 -17.59
N CYS A 42 -9.73 6.90 -16.80
CA CYS A 42 -8.47 7.47 -17.29
C CYS A 42 -7.53 6.39 -17.83
N PHE A 43 -7.38 6.32 -19.16
CA PHE A 43 -6.53 5.31 -19.81
C PHE A 43 -5.07 5.36 -19.41
N SER A 44 -4.50 6.53 -19.12
CA SER A 44 -3.09 6.65 -18.76
C SER A 44 -2.78 6.15 -17.35
N GLN A 45 -3.75 6.21 -16.43
CA GLN A 45 -3.53 5.98 -15.00
C GLN A 45 -4.26 4.74 -14.48
N ASN A 46 -5.58 4.68 -14.70
CA ASN A 46 -6.46 3.71 -14.04
C ASN A 46 -7.08 2.68 -15.00
N LYS A 47 -6.85 2.83 -16.30
CA LYS A 47 -7.35 1.90 -17.33
C LYS A 47 -6.27 1.57 -18.37
N ASN A 48 -5.22 0.91 -17.88
CA ASN A 48 -4.09 0.44 -18.68
C ASN A 48 -3.69 -0.99 -18.32
N ARG A 49 -2.88 -1.60 -19.19
CA ARG A 49 -2.40 -2.98 -19.02
C ARG A 49 -1.60 -3.20 -17.72
N PHE A 50 -0.85 -2.20 -17.24
CA PHE A 50 0.01 -2.38 -16.08
C PHE A 50 -0.83 -2.57 -14.81
N LEU A 51 -1.90 -1.77 -14.66
CA LEU A 51 -2.82 -1.93 -13.55
C LEU A 51 -3.52 -3.30 -13.61
N PHE A 52 -4.02 -3.71 -14.77
CA PHE A 52 -4.69 -5.01 -14.89
C PHE A 52 -3.76 -6.19 -14.60
N VAL A 53 -2.53 -6.16 -15.09
CA VAL A 53 -1.52 -7.20 -14.78
C VAL A 53 -1.20 -7.22 -13.29
N PHE A 54 -1.07 -6.06 -12.66
CA PHE A 54 -0.86 -5.98 -11.21
C PHE A 54 -2.02 -6.60 -10.43
N LEU A 55 -3.27 -6.30 -10.80
CA LEU A 55 -4.45 -6.88 -10.15
C LEU A 55 -4.54 -8.39 -10.37
N ASP A 56 -4.25 -8.87 -11.59
CA ASP A 56 -4.18 -10.29 -11.88
C ASP A 56 -3.12 -11.02 -11.04
N GLN A 57 -1.95 -10.39 -10.83
CA GLN A 57 -0.91 -10.91 -9.94
C GLN A 57 -1.39 -11.04 -8.48
N LEU A 58 -2.24 -10.13 -7.99
CA LEU A 58 -2.81 -10.26 -6.65
C LEU A 58 -3.73 -11.49 -6.54
N CYS A 59 -4.49 -11.81 -7.60
CA CYS A 59 -5.28 -13.03 -7.67
C CYS A 59 -4.38 -14.28 -7.75
N ALA A 60 -3.39 -14.26 -8.65
CA ALA A 60 -2.46 -15.39 -8.84
C ALA A 60 -1.68 -15.72 -7.56
N ASN A 61 -1.36 -14.71 -6.74
CA ASN A 61 -0.70 -14.88 -5.45
C ASN A 61 -1.66 -15.22 -4.30
N ASN A 62 -2.92 -15.53 -4.58
CA ASN A 62 -3.97 -15.84 -3.60
C ASN A 62 -4.18 -14.73 -2.55
N ILE A 63 -3.88 -13.47 -2.89
CA ILE A 63 -4.16 -12.32 -2.02
C ILE A 63 -5.67 -12.05 -2.01
N PHE A 64 -6.28 -12.06 -3.19
CA PHE A 64 -7.73 -11.98 -3.38
C PHE A 64 -8.20 -13.15 -4.24
N ASP A 65 -9.43 -13.61 -3.99
CA ASP A 65 -10.11 -14.62 -4.82
C ASP A 65 -10.83 -13.95 -6.00
N THR A 66 -11.28 -12.71 -5.82
CA THR A 66 -12.01 -11.96 -6.85
C THR A 66 -11.70 -10.48 -6.74
N ILE A 67 -11.43 -9.85 -7.89
CA ILE A 67 -11.24 -8.41 -8.01
C ILE A 67 -12.25 -7.88 -9.02
N GLU A 68 -13.11 -6.96 -8.57
CA GLU A 68 -14.12 -6.30 -9.40
C GLU A 68 -13.71 -4.84 -9.62
N ILE A 69 -13.75 -4.40 -10.87
CA ILE A 69 -13.40 -3.03 -11.24
C ILE A 69 -14.60 -2.38 -11.91
N TRP A 70 -15.06 -1.28 -11.31
CA TRP A 70 -16.20 -0.50 -11.76
C TRP A 70 -15.70 0.82 -12.34
N TYR A 71 -16.10 1.10 -13.58
CA TYR A 71 -15.86 2.37 -14.24
C TYR A 71 -17.21 3.10 -14.41
N PRO A 72 -17.31 4.38 -14.01
CA PRO A 72 -18.54 5.14 -14.19
C PRO A 72 -18.84 5.35 -15.68
N VAL A 73 -20.13 5.37 -16.01
CA VAL A 73 -20.60 5.71 -17.36
C VAL A 73 -20.26 7.19 -17.64
N PRO A 74 -19.77 7.54 -18.84
CA PRO A 74 -19.55 8.94 -19.20
C PRO A 74 -20.82 9.77 -19.00
N GLY A 75 -20.74 10.85 -18.21
CA GLY A 75 -21.88 11.70 -17.87
C GLY A 75 -22.34 11.61 -16.41
N ASP A 76 -22.11 10.47 -15.72
CA ASP A 76 -22.39 10.28 -14.29
C ASP A 76 -21.12 10.47 -13.44
N SER A 77 -20.37 11.52 -13.76
CA SER A 77 -18.96 11.68 -13.38
C SER A 77 -18.71 12.20 -11.96
N MET A 78 -19.67 12.09 -11.03
CA MET A 78 -19.43 12.48 -9.64
C MET A 78 -18.94 11.29 -8.83
N MET A 79 -17.64 11.04 -8.85
CA MET A 79 -17.03 10.11 -7.92
C MET A 79 -16.94 10.74 -6.51
N PRO A 80 -16.90 9.93 -5.44
CA PRO A 80 -16.65 10.43 -4.09
C PRO A 80 -15.36 11.27 -4.01
N VAL A 81 -14.33 10.88 -4.76
CA VAL A 81 -13.06 11.60 -4.81
C VAL A 81 -13.20 13.02 -5.41
N ASP A 82 -14.11 13.24 -6.36
CA ASP A 82 -14.33 14.56 -6.94
C ASP A 82 -14.96 15.52 -5.92
N ARG A 83 -15.81 14.99 -5.04
CA ARG A 83 -16.37 15.75 -3.92
C ARG A 83 -15.28 16.14 -2.94
N ASP A 84 -14.33 15.25 -2.67
CA ASP A 84 -13.20 15.50 -1.79
C ASP A 84 -12.30 16.61 -2.34
N PHE A 85 -11.94 16.52 -3.62
CA PHE A 85 -11.18 17.56 -4.30
C PHE A 85 -11.91 18.90 -4.33
N ALA A 86 -13.24 18.91 -4.53
CA ALA A 86 -14.01 20.15 -4.50
C ALA A 86 -13.96 20.84 -3.12
N VAL A 87 -13.99 20.07 -2.03
CA VAL A 87 -13.85 20.61 -0.66
C VAL A 87 -12.46 21.15 -0.42
N ILE A 88 -11.42 20.41 -0.82
CA ILE A 88 -10.02 20.82 -0.69
C ILE A 88 -9.77 22.11 -1.46
N GLU A 89 -10.22 22.17 -2.71
CA GLU A 89 -10.05 23.32 -3.60
C GLU A 89 -10.76 24.56 -3.05
N LYS A 90 -11.97 24.39 -2.51
CA LYS A 90 -12.70 25.49 -1.85
C LYS A 90 -11.96 26.05 -0.64
N GLN A 91 -11.20 25.23 0.10
CA GLN A 91 -10.37 25.72 1.21
C GLN A 91 -9.05 26.32 0.70
N ARG A 92 -8.47 25.76 -0.36
CA ARG A 92 -7.30 26.30 -1.05
C ARG A 92 -7.53 27.73 -1.52
N LEU A 93 -8.68 27.99 -2.16
CA LEU A 93 -9.04 29.31 -2.68
C LEU A 93 -9.21 30.39 -1.60
N LYS A 94 -9.29 30.03 -0.31
CA LYS A 94 -9.35 30.99 0.81
C LYS A 94 -7.98 31.34 1.38
N ARG A 95 -6.90 30.73 0.89
CA ARG A 95 -5.53 30.98 1.35
C ARG A 95 -4.75 31.64 0.23
N ASP A 96 -4.04 32.70 0.58
CA ASP A 96 -3.29 33.47 -0.42
C ASP A 96 -2.03 32.72 -0.89
N ASN A 97 -1.39 31.94 -0.01
CA ASN A 97 -0.13 31.24 -0.30
C ASN A 97 -0.23 29.75 0.02
N VAL A 98 -0.32 28.91 -1.02
CA VAL A 98 -0.23 27.45 -0.93
C VAL A 98 0.76 26.95 -2.00
N ASP A 99 2.01 27.33 -1.81
CA ASP A 99 3.14 27.13 -2.72
C ASP A 99 4.06 25.96 -2.31
N ASN A 100 4.07 25.60 -1.02
CA ASN A 100 4.83 24.45 -0.51
C ASN A 100 3.95 23.19 -0.36
N PRO A 101 4.39 22.01 -0.81
CA PRO A 101 3.72 20.73 -0.58
C PRO A 101 3.31 20.48 0.88
N GLU A 102 4.12 20.87 1.86
CA GLU A 102 3.80 20.70 3.29
C GLU A 102 2.61 21.56 3.72
N VAL A 103 2.55 22.80 3.22
CA VAL A 103 1.42 23.71 3.47
C VAL A 103 0.15 23.13 2.83
N TYR A 104 0.28 22.52 1.65
CA TYR A 104 -0.84 21.84 0.98
C TYR A 104 -1.31 20.59 1.75
N VAL A 105 -0.40 19.79 2.31
CA VAL A 105 -0.72 18.64 3.19
C VAL A 105 -1.47 19.12 4.44
N ASN A 106 -0.99 20.18 5.09
CA ASN A 106 -1.64 20.73 6.28
C ASN A 106 -3.03 21.29 5.94
N LEU A 107 -3.17 21.95 4.78
CA LEU A 107 -4.47 22.40 4.28
C LEU A 107 -5.46 21.23 4.16
N ILE A 108 -5.04 20.10 3.61
CA ILE A 108 -5.92 18.93 3.46
C ILE A 108 -6.27 18.32 4.81
N LYS A 109 -5.31 18.21 5.73
CA LYS A 109 -5.58 17.74 7.10
C LYS A 109 -6.57 18.63 7.86
N GLU A 110 -6.52 19.93 7.60
CA GLU A 110 -7.42 20.94 8.19
C GLU A 110 -8.80 20.98 7.50
N CYS A 111 -8.96 20.39 6.32
CA CYS A 111 -10.25 20.31 5.64
C CYS A 111 -11.22 19.43 6.44
N LYS A 112 -12.17 20.08 7.12
CA LYS A 112 -13.25 19.39 7.82
C LYS A 112 -14.32 18.90 6.84
N GLN A 113 -14.34 17.59 6.64
CA GLN A 113 -15.52 16.87 6.15
C GLN A 113 -16.21 16.13 7.30
N LYS A 114 -17.27 15.36 6.99
CA LYS A 114 -17.94 14.46 7.93
C LYS A 114 -16.96 13.43 8.56
N THR A 115 -15.86 13.14 7.86
CA THR A 115 -14.70 12.36 8.33
C THR A 115 -13.41 13.08 7.94
N SER A 116 -12.42 13.11 8.83
CA SER A 116 -11.10 13.67 8.52
C SER A 116 -10.37 12.83 7.48
N PHE A 117 -9.58 13.46 6.61
CA PHE A 117 -8.73 12.76 5.67
C PHE A 117 -7.54 12.10 6.39
N ASP A 118 -7.36 10.80 6.18
CA ASP A 118 -6.10 10.14 6.49
C ASP A 118 -5.11 10.38 5.35
N VAL A 119 -4.09 11.20 5.60
CA VAL A 119 -3.16 11.68 4.57
C VAL A 119 -1.80 10.97 4.72
N VAL A 120 -1.44 10.21 3.69
CA VAL A 120 -0.13 9.55 3.59
C VAL A 120 0.72 10.37 2.63
N PHE A 121 1.74 11.06 3.18
CA PHE A 121 2.69 11.84 2.38
C PHE A 121 3.91 10.97 2.03
N VAL A 122 4.18 10.82 0.74
CA VAL A 122 5.29 10.03 0.22
C VAL A 122 6.49 10.95 0.00
N GLN A 123 7.54 10.77 0.80
CA GLN A 123 8.75 11.61 0.79
C GLN A 123 9.90 11.09 -0.09
N HIS A 124 9.83 9.84 -0.55
CA HIS A 124 10.87 9.26 -1.42
C HIS A 124 10.39 9.16 -2.86
N SER A 125 11.34 9.13 -3.80
CA SER A 125 11.03 8.88 -5.21
C SER A 125 10.30 7.53 -5.34
N LEU A 126 9.10 7.54 -5.92
CA LEU A 126 8.37 6.32 -6.29
C LEU A 126 8.93 5.69 -7.59
N ARG A 127 9.91 6.33 -8.23
CA ARG A 127 10.64 5.69 -9.33
C ARG A 127 11.34 4.47 -8.76
N SER A 128 11.07 3.30 -9.33
CA SER A 128 11.95 2.16 -9.08
C SER A 128 13.36 2.59 -9.48
N ASN A 129 14.35 2.28 -8.65
CA ASN A 129 15.77 2.49 -8.94
C ASN A 129 16.28 1.58 -10.09
N GLY A 130 15.43 1.24 -11.07
CA GLY A 130 15.67 0.18 -12.04
C GLY A 130 15.24 0.47 -13.48
N CYS A 131 14.91 1.72 -13.84
CA CYS A 131 14.66 2.06 -15.25
C CYS A 131 15.43 3.32 -15.66
N LEU A 132 16.66 3.04 -16.11
CA LEU A 132 17.54 3.74 -17.05
C LEU A 132 17.72 5.24 -16.89
N GLU A 133 18.98 5.58 -16.64
CA GLU A 133 19.57 6.90 -16.83
C GLU A 133 19.42 7.35 -18.29
N GLU A 134 18.77 8.49 -18.50
CA GLU A 134 19.11 9.38 -19.60
C GLU A 134 20.01 10.48 -19.03
N GLY A 135 21.27 10.51 -19.50
CA GLY A 135 22.30 11.49 -19.13
C GLY A 135 21.90 12.94 -19.45
N ASP A 136 22.57 13.98 -18.95
CA ASP A 136 23.96 14.11 -18.53
C ASP A 136 24.12 15.40 -17.67
N ARG A 137 25.25 15.48 -16.94
CA ARG A 137 25.88 16.58 -16.14
C ARG A 137 25.41 16.77 -14.68
N THR A 138 26.26 16.71 -13.65
CA THR A 138 27.74 16.57 -13.50
C THR A 138 28.02 15.95 -12.12
N GLU A 139 29.04 15.08 -12.04
CA GLU A 139 29.58 14.52 -10.81
C GLU A 139 30.10 15.59 -9.84
N SER A 140 29.73 15.46 -8.57
CA SER A 140 30.67 15.69 -7.46
C SER A 140 30.28 14.81 -6.28
N GLU A 141 31.10 13.78 -6.08
CA GLU A 141 31.51 13.20 -4.80
C GLU A 141 30.55 12.22 -4.10
N GLU A 142 30.87 10.95 -4.33
CA GLU A 142 30.83 9.80 -3.41
C GLU A 142 30.04 9.96 -2.09
N GLU A 143 28.84 9.39 -2.06
CA GLU A 143 28.36 8.66 -0.88
C GLU A 143 27.86 7.26 -1.28
N LYS A 144 28.84 6.37 -1.39
CA LYS A 144 28.65 4.92 -1.42
C LYS A 144 28.08 4.48 -0.07
N TRP A 145 26.77 4.27 0.02
CA TRP A 145 26.15 3.58 1.16
C TRP A 145 25.46 2.27 0.72
N PRO A 146 25.55 1.22 1.56
CA PRO A 146 25.22 -0.13 1.17
C PRO A 146 23.72 -0.29 1.02
N ILE A 147 23.29 -1.10 0.04
CA ILE A 147 21.93 -1.61 -0.05
C ILE A 147 21.67 -2.42 1.23
N LYS A 148 21.04 -1.78 2.21
CA LYS A 148 20.40 -2.45 3.34
C LYS A 148 18.93 -2.60 2.97
N ASN A 149 18.49 -3.85 2.98
CA ASN A 149 17.12 -4.30 2.83
C ASN A 149 16.09 -3.26 3.30
N ILE A 150 15.13 -2.96 2.43
CA ILE A 150 13.95 -2.16 2.75
C ILE A 150 13.19 -2.86 3.89
N GLY A 151 13.48 -2.45 5.11
CA GLY A 151 12.68 -2.67 6.30
C GLY A 151 12.16 -1.32 6.73
N ILE A 152 10.91 -1.01 6.41
CA ILE A 152 10.21 0.10 7.04
C ILE A 152 9.89 -0.38 8.46
N GLU A 153 10.70 0.05 9.44
CA GLU A 153 10.44 -0.24 10.84
C GLU A 153 9.11 0.43 11.25
N LYS A 154 8.06 -0.39 11.39
CA LYS A 154 6.89 -0.02 12.18
C LYS A 154 7.34 0.18 13.63
N ILE A 155 7.11 1.36 14.19
CA ILE A 155 7.07 1.55 15.64
C ILE A 155 5.82 0.82 16.15
N ILE A 156 5.96 -0.49 16.36
CA ILE A 156 4.99 -1.29 17.11
C ILE A 156 5.18 -0.90 18.58
N PRO A 157 4.13 -0.48 19.33
CA PRO A 157 4.25 -0.24 20.76
C PRO A 157 4.78 -1.50 21.47
N ASN A 158 5.78 -1.34 22.35
CA ASN A 158 6.56 -2.43 22.95
C ASN A 158 5.72 -3.57 23.57
N SER A 159 4.49 -3.28 24.01
CA SER A 159 3.57 -4.27 24.56
C SER A 159 3.15 -5.36 23.56
N GLN A 160 2.96 -5.03 22.28
CA GLN A 160 2.56 -6.00 21.26
C GLN A 160 3.73 -6.84 20.75
N LYS A 161 4.97 -6.31 20.79
CA LYS A 161 6.18 -7.09 20.47
C LYS A 161 6.43 -8.18 21.53
N GLN A 162 6.21 -7.88 22.80
CA GLN A 162 6.37 -8.86 23.89
C GLN A 162 5.33 -9.99 23.82
N GLN A 163 4.06 -9.68 23.56
CA GLN A 163 3.03 -10.72 23.38
C GLN A 163 3.32 -11.66 22.21
N LEU A 164 3.77 -11.13 21.06
CA LEU A 164 4.10 -11.96 19.90
C LEU A 164 5.34 -12.83 20.13
N LEU A 165 6.33 -12.34 20.87
CA LEU A 165 7.52 -13.12 21.25
C LEU A 165 7.18 -14.24 22.25
N GLU A 166 6.29 -13.99 23.22
CA GLU A 166 5.86 -15.03 24.17
C GLU A 166 5.05 -16.14 23.49
N VAL A 167 4.12 -15.78 22.60
CA VAL A 167 3.33 -16.77 21.83
C VAL A 167 4.24 -17.57 20.88
N GLY A 168 5.21 -16.91 20.25
CA GLY A 168 6.21 -17.57 19.39
C GLY A 168 7.11 -18.55 20.15
N LEU A 169 7.61 -18.17 21.33
CA LEU A 169 8.43 -19.06 22.16
C LEU A 169 7.63 -20.27 22.66
N GLN A 170 6.36 -20.07 23.05
CA GLN A 170 5.49 -21.18 23.42
C GLN A 170 5.38 -22.18 22.26
N LEU A 171 5.02 -21.74 21.05
CA LEU A 171 4.89 -22.64 19.90
C LEU A 171 6.16 -23.43 19.58
N ILE A 172 7.34 -22.83 19.73
CA ILE A 172 8.64 -23.52 19.53
C ILE A 172 8.88 -24.58 20.61
N THR A 173 8.53 -24.31 21.87
CA THR A 173 8.66 -25.29 22.96
C THR A 173 7.70 -26.48 22.81
N TRP A 174 6.52 -26.27 22.22
CA TRP A 174 5.53 -27.34 21.99
C TRP A 174 5.77 -28.12 20.69
N LEU A 175 6.54 -27.58 19.74
CA LEU A 175 6.89 -28.24 18.48
C LEU A 175 7.43 -29.67 18.64
N PRO A 176 8.41 -29.94 19.53
CA PRO A 176 8.91 -31.30 19.74
C PRO A 176 7.85 -32.24 20.35
N PHE A 177 6.94 -31.74 21.20
CA PHE A 177 5.85 -32.54 21.74
C PHE A 177 4.79 -32.89 20.68
N ILE A 178 4.46 -31.94 19.81
CA ILE A 178 3.52 -32.14 18.69
C ILE A 178 4.10 -33.15 17.68
N LEU A 179 5.39 -33.02 17.34
CA LEU A 179 6.09 -33.98 16.48
C LEU A 179 6.15 -35.38 17.11
N ALA A 180 6.43 -35.48 18.41
CA ALA A 180 6.41 -36.77 19.12
C ALA A 180 5.02 -37.42 19.14
N LEU A 181 3.95 -36.63 19.32
CA LEU A 181 2.57 -37.13 19.29
C LEU A 181 2.18 -37.63 17.89
N LEU A 182 2.57 -36.92 16.83
CA LEU A 182 2.36 -37.34 15.44
C LEU A 182 3.11 -38.63 15.12
N VAL A 183 4.36 -38.76 15.58
CA VAL A 183 5.15 -39.98 15.40
C VAL A 183 4.52 -41.15 16.18
N LEU A 184 4.03 -40.94 17.40
CA LEU A 184 3.31 -41.96 18.16
C LEU A 184 2.00 -42.39 17.47
N LEU A 185 1.24 -41.45 16.92
CA LEU A 185 0.01 -41.76 16.18
C LEU A 185 0.26 -42.55 14.89
N VAL A 186 1.43 -42.38 14.26
CA VAL A 186 1.84 -43.16 13.08
C VAL A 186 2.39 -44.53 13.47
N ILE A 187 3.00 -44.66 14.66
CA ILE A 187 3.60 -45.91 15.14
C ILE A 187 2.58 -46.84 15.81
N ILE A 188 1.46 -46.34 16.35
CA ILE A 188 0.35 -47.20 16.79
C ILE A 188 -0.20 -47.90 15.54
N PRO A 189 0.15 -49.18 15.30
CA PRO A 189 -0.26 -49.85 14.09
C PRO A 189 -1.74 -50.17 14.23
N GLN A 190 -2.35 -50.36 13.06
CA GLN A 190 -3.57 -51.11 12.83
C GLN A 190 -3.53 -52.46 13.59
N MET A 191 -3.83 -52.47 14.90
CA MET A 191 -4.31 -53.67 15.59
C MET A 191 -5.81 -53.73 15.31
N SER A 192 -6.16 -54.24 14.13
CA SER A 192 -7.47 -54.84 13.92
C SER A 192 -7.53 -56.13 14.73
N PRO A 193 -8.61 -56.38 15.50
CA PRO A 193 -8.82 -57.67 16.16
C PRO A 193 -8.98 -58.82 15.17
#